data_AF-A0A841GX30-F1
#
_entry.id   AF-A0A841GX30-F1
#
_cell.length_a   1.000
_cell.length_b   1.000
_cell.length_c   1.000
_cell.angle_alpha   90.00
_cell.angle_beta   90.00
_cell.angle_gamma   90.00
#
_symmetry.space_group_name_H-M   'P 1'
#
loop_
_entity.id
_entity.type
_entity.pdbx_description
1 polymer ?
#
loop_
_entity_poly.entity_id
_entity_poly.type
_entity_poly.pdbx_seq_one_letter_code
_entity_poly.pdbx_strand_id
1 'polypeptide(L)'
;MTFTAACAAGSPACAQAPVPDAIAAGTFAYDWNAPLNLRDSLETREGEMEVHAVSFDSPRGGRVTGLLYVPAGAGRRAAIVNLHGAPGSARSIDAHSRGLARHDAVVLAIDAPFARRGDPPLTFTPADSADQVQLVVDLQRAVDVLLARADVDPARIAFVGGSYGGAVGTMYAAVDPRPATYVLLVPDGGMAHHFTAENGERDPQMQIPDDVWNRWAAAVRPVEGLRYISRVRPGTILFQNGRNDQAVKPFLARALHRAAGPSHTVRWYDSGHALPRQARVDRYQWLHERIGTAAPTPEERAEAAAETPVPPAGG
;
A
#
# COMPACT_ATOMS: atom_id res chain seq x y z
N MET A 1 14.62 -45.19 3.17
CA MET A 1 13.19 -44.86 3.04
C MET A 1 13.09 -43.56 2.26
N THR A 2 12.89 -43.69 0.96
CA THR A 2 12.77 -42.62 -0.03
C THR A 2 11.31 -42.22 -0.11
N PHE A 3 10.98 -40.96 0.21
CA PHE A 3 9.66 -40.40 -0.08
C PHE A 3 9.73 -39.61 -1.39
N THR A 4 9.35 -40.27 -2.48
CA THR A 4 8.86 -39.62 -3.69
C THR A 4 7.37 -39.40 -3.54
N ALA A 5 6.94 -38.14 -3.42
CA ALA A 5 5.53 -37.76 -3.59
C ALA A 5 5.36 -37.16 -4.99
N ALA A 6 4.65 -37.89 -5.85
CA ALA A 6 4.18 -37.41 -7.13
C ALA A 6 2.97 -36.49 -6.91
N CYS A 7 3.00 -35.27 -7.45
CA CYS A 7 1.83 -34.39 -7.51
C CYS A 7 0.95 -34.77 -8.70
N ALA A 8 -0.29 -35.14 -8.43
CA ALA A 8 -1.34 -35.28 -9.45
C ALA A 8 -1.88 -33.89 -9.86
N ALA A 9 -2.18 -33.75 -11.15
CA ALA A 9 -2.68 -32.54 -11.78
C ALA A 9 -4.16 -32.29 -11.43
N GLY A 10 -4.46 -31.04 -11.06
CA GLY A 10 -5.80 -30.55 -10.73
C GLY A 10 -5.70 -29.27 -9.90
N SER A 11 -5.42 -28.14 -10.56
CA SER A 11 -4.99 -26.89 -9.92
C SER A 11 -6.03 -26.28 -8.98
N PRO A 12 -5.79 -26.20 -7.66
CA PRO A 12 -6.32 -25.10 -6.86
C PRO A 12 -5.43 -23.89 -7.15
N ALA A 13 -6.04 -22.76 -7.54
CA ALA A 13 -5.34 -21.49 -7.71
C ALA A 13 -4.38 -21.25 -6.52
N CYS A 14 -3.08 -21.11 -6.82
CA CYS A 14 -1.96 -21.07 -5.88
C CYS A 14 -2.22 -20.25 -4.61
N ALA A 15 -2.72 -20.89 -3.56
CA ALA A 15 -2.44 -20.44 -2.21
C ALA A 15 -0.98 -20.81 -1.94
N GLN A 16 -0.06 -19.88 -2.21
CA GLN A 16 1.34 -20.07 -1.82
C GLN A 16 1.40 -20.21 -0.28
N ALA A 17 2.19 -21.15 0.22
CA ALA A 17 2.35 -21.32 1.66
C ALA A 17 2.88 -20.01 2.31
N PRO A 18 2.31 -19.59 3.47
CA PRO A 18 2.81 -18.44 4.23
C PRO A 18 4.31 -18.56 4.55
N VAL A 19 4.98 -17.43 4.77
CA VAL A 19 6.46 -17.30 4.82
C VAL A 19 7.19 -17.74 6.11
N PRO A 20 6.81 -18.69 6.96
CA PRO A 20 7.29 -18.70 8.36
C PRO A 20 7.51 -17.33 9.09
N ASP A 21 7.19 -17.25 10.37
CA ASP A 21 7.26 -15.96 11.09
C ASP A 21 8.70 -15.48 11.30
N ALA A 22 9.63 -16.40 11.53
CA ALA A 22 11.05 -16.08 11.73
C ALA A 22 11.72 -15.50 10.48
N ILE A 23 11.38 -16.00 9.27
CA ILE A 23 11.96 -15.53 8.01
C ILE A 23 11.39 -14.15 7.66
N ALA A 24 10.08 -13.96 7.84
CA ALA A 24 9.46 -12.65 7.67
C ALA A 24 10.08 -11.62 8.64
N ALA A 25 10.17 -11.96 9.94
CA ALA A 25 10.73 -11.08 10.95
C ALA A 25 12.18 -10.70 10.64
N GLY A 26 13.03 -11.64 10.24
CA GLY A 26 14.43 -11.35 9.88
C GLY A 26 14.59 -10.51 8.61
N THR A 27 13.69 -10.66 7.63
CA THR A 27 13.77 -9.95 6.34
C THR A 27 13.52 -8.45 6.48
N PHE A 28 12.61 -8.06 7.36
CA PHE A 28 12.20 -6.67 7.57
C PHE A 28 12.70 -6.08 8.91
N ALA A 29 13.55 -6.81 9.64
CA ALA A 29 14.16 -6.30 10.86
C ALA A 29 15.08 -5.10 10.58
N TYR A 30 15.06 -4.13 11.49
CA TYR A 30 16.00 -3.03 11.54
C TYR A 30 16.21 -2.60 13.00
N ASP A 31 17.26 -1.82 13.25
CA ASP A 31 17.47 -1.19 14.57
C ASP A 31 16.52 0.00 14.73
N TRP A 32 15.48 -0.18 15.54
CA TRP A 32 14.49 0.86 15.83
C TRP A 32 15.05 2.03 16.64
N ASN A 33 16.21 1.88 17.29
CA ASN A 33 16.92 2.96 17.99
C ASN A 33 17.85 3.77 17.08
N ALA A 34 18.02 3.36 15.82
CA ALA A 34 18.80 4.15 14.86
C ALA A 34 18.24 5.59 14.82
N PRO A 35 19.09 6.62 14.62
CA PRO A 35 18.61 8.00 14.51
C PRO A 35 17.77 8.20 13.25
N LEU A 36 16.68 8.98 13.34
CA LEU A 36 15.84 9.31 12.17
C LEU A 36 16.56 10.26 11.20
N ASN A 37 17.40 11.15 11.74
CA ASN A 37 18.04 12.24 10.99
C ASN A 37 17.04 12.97 10.09
N LEU A 38 15.86 13.27 10.66
CA LEU A 38 14.75 13.93 9.98
C LEU A 38 15.18 15.33 9.55
N ARG A 39 14.99 15.63 8.27
CA ARG A 39 15.02 16.98 7.71
C ARG A 39 13.60 17.33 7.35
N ASP A 40 13.17 18.51 7.76
CA ASP A 40 11.81 18.99 7.63
C ASP A 40 11.87 20.44 7.16
N SER A 41 11.26 20.74 6.01
CA SER A 41 11.19 22.09 5.47
C SER A 41 9.79 22.40 4.97
N LEU A 42 9.19 23.45 5.54
CA LEU A 42 7.93 23.99 5.06
C LEU A 42 8.06 24.42 3.60
N GLU A 43 7.14 23.96 2.76
CA GLU A 43 7.07 24.36 1.36
C GLU A 43 5.90 25.28 1.07
N THR A 44 4.73 24.96 1.64
CA THR A 44 3.53 25.75 1.40
C THR A 44 2.58 25.70 2.59
N ARG A 45 1.76 26.74 2.68
CA ARG A 45 0.61 26.82 3.58
C ARG A 45 -0.64 26.98 2.72
N GLU A 46 -1.61 26.11 2.92
CA GLU A 46 -2.91 26.20 2.26
C GLU A 46 -3.98 26.42 3.33
N GLY A 47 -4.43 27.67 3.45
CA GLY A 47 -5.20 28.11 4.61
C GLY A 47 -4.40 27.83 5.88
N GLU A 48 -4.92 26.91 6.67
CA GLU A 48 -4.38 26.52 7.97
C GLU A 48 -3.54 25.22 7.93
N MET A 49 -3.51 24.50 6.81
CA MET A 49 -2.68 23.30 6.67
C MET A 49 -1.27 23.66 6.19
N GLU A 50 -0.26 23.09 6.84
CA GLU A 50 1.13 23.17 6.39
C GLU A 50 1.51 21.92 5.60
N VAL A 51 2.27 22.11 4.53
CA VAL A 51 2.87 21.01 3.76
C VAL A 51 4.37 21.20 3.73
N HIS A 52 5.07 20.18 4.19
CA HIS A 52 6.52 20.17 4.33
C HIS A 52 7.13 19.11 3.43
N ALA A 53 8.26 19.42 2.81
CA ALA A 53 9.16 18.42 2.28
C ALA A 53 9.97 17.81 3.42
N VAL A 54 9.97 16.49 3.48
CA VAL A 54 10.69 15.75 4.50
C VAL A 54 11.66 14.76 3.90
N SER A 55 12.73 14.48 4.62
CA SER A 55 13.54 13.29 4.39
C SER A 55 14.09 12.73 5.70
N PHE A 56 14.29 11.42 5.75
CA PHE A 56 14.85 10.72 6.92
C PHE A 56 15.67 9.51 6.46
N ASP A 57 16.51 8.97 7.32
CA ASP A 57 17.39 7.86 6.95
C ASP A 57 16.61 6.55 6.79
N SER A 58 16.88 5.86 5.68
CA SER A 58 16.39 4.49 5.47
C SER A 58 17.32 3.51 6.20
N PRO A 59 16.80 2.57 7.00
CA PRO A 59 17.62 1.52 7.60
C PRO A 59 18.28 0.58 6.58
N ARG A 60 17.82 0.60 5.31
CA ARG A 60 18.42 -0.14 4.20
C ARG A 60 19.39 0.71 3.35
N GLY A 61 19.66 1.95 3.76
CA GLY A 61 20.62 2.83 3.12
C GLY A 61 19.96 3.94 2.28
N GLY A 62 20.65 5.08 2.21
CA GLY A 62 20.11 6.29 1.59
C GLY A 62 19.07 6.99 2.47
N ARG A 63 18.30 7.88 1.85
CA ARG A 63 17.24 8.64 2.52
C ARG A 63 15.89 8.35 1.90
N VAL A 64 14.87 8.26 2.73
CA VAL A 64 13.46 8.32 2.32
C VAL A 64 13.12 9.79 2.13
N THR A 65 12.48 10.13 1.02
CA THR A 65 11.93 11.46 0.75
C THR A 65 10.41 11.39 0.75
N GLY A 66 9.75 12.52 0.97
CA GLY A 66 8.29 12.55 1.01
C GLY A 66 7.74 13.89 1.42
N LEU A 67 6.45 13.89 1.73
CA LEU A 67 5.67 15.05 2.14
C LEU A 67 4.92 14.80 3.42
N LEU A 68 4.99 15.78 4.29
CA LEU A 68 4.27 15.80 5.55
C LEU A 68 3.21 16.90 5.52
N TYR A 69 1.96 16.50 5.69
CA TYR A 69 0.79 17.36 5.74
C TYR A 69 0.37 17.47 7.20
N VAL A 70 0.38 18.70 7.72
CA VAL A 70 0.06 19.00 9.11
C VAL A 70 -1.16 19.91 9.12
N PRO A 71 -2.36 19.41 9.48
CA PRO A 71 -3.54 20.26 9.64
C PRO A 71 -3.38 21.17 10.87
N ALA A 72 -4.05 22.33 10.87
CA ALA A 72 -4.01 23.23 12.01
C ALA A 72 -4.76 22.71 13.24
N GLY A 73 -4.49 23.41 14.34
CA GLY A 73 -5.15 23.26 15.63
C GLY A 73 -4.24 22.62 16.66
N ALA A 74 -4.66 22.69 17.91
CA ALA A 74 -3.95 22.07 19.03
C ALA A 74 -4.40 20.61 19.23
N GLY A 75 -3.57 19.83 19.94
CA GLY A 75 -3.90 18.48 20.37
C GLY A 75 -3.25 17.38 19.53
N ARG A 76 -3.28 16.16 20.08
CA ARG A 76 -2.79 14.97 19.38
C ARG A 76 -3.82 14.54 18.36
N ARG A 77 -3.35 14.15 17.17
CA ARG A 77 -4.18 13.76 16.03
C ARG A 77 -3.97 12.32 15.63
N ALA A 78 -4.92 11.82 14.86
CA ALA A 78 -4.67 10.62 14.07
C ALA A 78 -3.57 10.90 13.04
N ALA A 79 -2.86 9.87 12.61
CA ALA A 79 -1.83 10.00 11.60
C ALA A 79 -1.91 8.91 10.55
N ILE A 80 -1.47 9.21 9.34
CA ILE A 80 -1.57 8.31 8.19
C ILE A 80 -0.24 8.27 7.45
N VAL A 81 0.32 7.07 7.32
CA VAL A 81 1.36 6.82 6.30
C VAL A 81 0.66 6.59 4.97
N ASN A 82 1.03 7.33 3.94
CA ASN A 82 0.42 7.27 2.61
C ASN A 82 1.45 6.84 1.56
N LEU A 83 1.09 5.90 0.68
CA LEU A 83 1.98 5.39 -0.36
C LEU A 83 1.33 5.44 -1.75
N HIS A 84 2.08 5.99 -2.70
CA HIS A 84 1.65 6.18 -4.07
C HIS A 84 1.66 4.90 -4.91
N GLY A 85 0.95 4.93 -6.03
CA GLY A 85 1.04 3.92 -7.09
C GLY A 85 2.29 4.12 -7.97
N ALA A 86 2.64 3.12 -8.77
CA ALA A 86 3.65 3.25 -9.81
C ALA A 86 3.05 3.90 -11.07
N PRO A 87 3.80 4.72 -11.83
CA PRO A 87 5.18 5.18 -11.63
C PRO A 87 5.26 6.50 -10.82
N GLY A 88 4.34 6.73 -9.90
CA GLY A 88 4.21 8.00 -9.18
C GLY A 88 5.28 8.27 -8.13
N SER A 89 5.01 9.26 -7.30
CA SER A 89 5.80 9.72 -6.15
C SER A 89 4.87 10.28 -5.06
N ALA A 90 5.38 10.66 -3.89
CA ALA A 90 4.61 11.37 -2.86
C ALA A 90 3.92 12.62 -3.42
N ARG A 91 4.55 13.31 -4.38
CA ARG A 91 3.96 14.46 -5.09
C ARG A 91 2.77 14.09 -5.98
N SER A 92 2.82 12.92 -6.63
CA SER A 92 1.74 12.48 -7.52
C SER A 92 0.41 12.26 -6.77
N ILE A 93 0.47 12.03 -5.46
CA ILE A 93 -0.69 11.83 -4.58
C ILE A 93 -0.97 13.03 -3.69
N ASP A 94 -0.45 14.23 -4.03
CA ASP A 94 -0.61 15.44 -3.20
C ASP A 94 -2.08 15.75 -2.91
N ALA A 95 -2.92 15.82 -3.94
CA ALA A 95 -4.35 16.07 -3.77
C ALA A 95 -5.05 15.01 -2.88
N HIS A 96 -4.62 13.75 -2.97
CA HIS A 96 -5.14 12.68 -2.12
C HIS A 96 -4.72 12.85 -0.66
N SER A 97 -3.44 13.15 -0.42
CA SER A 97 -2.89 13.37 0.92
C SER A 97 -3.48 14.61 1.59
N ARG A 98 -3.70 15.70 0.85
CA ARG A 98 -4.45 16.88 1.34
C ARG A 98 -5.88 16.52 1.70
N GLY A 99 -6.55 15.70 0.90
CA GLY A 99 -7.88 15.19 1.20
C GLY A 99 -7.90 14.47 2.56
N LEU A 100 -6.96 13.55 2.79
CA LEU A 100 -6.81 12.87 4.07
C LEU A 100 -6.51 13.83 5.23
N ALA A 101 -5.60 14.80 5.02
CA ALA A 101 -5.21 15.75 6.06
C ALA A 101 -6.33 16.71 6.46
N ARG A 102 -7.21 17.09 5.53
CA ARG A 102 -8.42 17.89 5.79
C ARG A 102 -9.41 17.18 6.72
N HIS A 103 -9.29 15.87 6.90
CA HIS A 103 -10.02 15.12 7.93
C HIS A 103 -9.27 15.06 9.27
N ASP A 104 -8.53 16.11 9.63
CA ASP A 104 -7.83 16.24 10.91
C ASP A 104 -6.81 15.12 11.20
N ALA A 105 -6.05 14.75 10.17
CA ALA A 105 -4.97 13.76 10.27
C ALA A 105 -3.62 14.35 9.86
N VAL A 106 -2.56 14.01 10.58
CA VAL A 106 -1.19 14.23 10.10
C VAL A 106 -0.89 13.16 9.05
N VAL A 107 -0.54 13.56 7.82
CA VAL A 107 -0.29 12.60 6.73
C VAL A 107 1.17 12.65 6.34
N LEU A 108 1.85 11.51 6.35
CA LEU A 108 3.21 11.35 5.83
C LEU A 108 3.15 10.49 4.56
N ALA A 109 3.26 11.14 3.40
CA ALA A 109 3.41 10.46 2.12
C ALA A 109 4.90 10.25 1.82
N ILE A 110 5.33 9.03 1.51
CA ILE A 110 6.75 8.75 1.20
C ILE A 110 6.95 8.30 -0.25
N ASP A 111 8.14 8.52 -0.77
CA ASP A 111 8.57 8.06 -2.09
C ASP A 111 9.08 6.61 -2.05
N ALA A 112 8.59 5.79 -2.99
CA ALA A 112 9.15 4.47 -3.27
C ALA A 112 10.61 4.56 -3.76
N PRO A 113 11.43 3.48 -3.65
CA PRO A 113 12.83 3.49 -4.10
C PRO A 113 13.03 3.99 -5.53
N PHE A 114 12.20 3.53 -6.48
CA PHE A 114 12.29 3.96 -7.87
C PHE A 114 12.05 5.46 -8.05
N ALA A 115 11.09 6.05 -7.32
CA ALA A 115 10.75 7.46 -7.42
C ALA A 115 11.89 8.36 -6.91
N ARG A 116 12.62 7.90 -5.89
CA ARG A 116 13.82 8.58 -5.35
C ARG A 116 14.98 8.60 -6.34
N ARG A 117 15.14 7.52 -7.11
CA ARG A 117 16.23 7.36 -8.08
C ARG A 117 15.88 7.95 -9.45
N GLY A 118 14.61 8.16 -9.74
CA GLY A 118 14.13 8.53 -11.09
C GLY A 118 14.15 7.36 -12.06
N ASP A 119 14.07 6.13 -11.54
CA ASP A 119 14.14 4.89 -12.31
C ASP A 119 12.74 4.40 -12.72
N PRO A 120 12.64 3.50 -13.71
CA PRO A 120 11.43 2.71 -13.92
C PRO A 120 11.00 1.98 -12.63
N PRO A 121 9.69 1.84 -12.37
CA PRO A 121 9.20 1.16 -11.16
C PRO A 121 9.58 -0.31 -11.05
N LEU A 122 9.88 -0.94 -12.19
CA LEU A 122 10.29 -2.33 -12.31
C LEU A 122 11.42 -2.44 -13.30
N THR A 123 12.44 -3.21 -12.94
CA THR A 123 13.59 -3.49 -13.79
C THR A 123 13.59 -4.91 -14.35
N PHE A 124 12.71 -5.77 -13.84
CA PHE A 124 12.71 -7.21 -14.11
C PHE A 124 14.04 -7.88 -13.75
N THR A 125 14.70 -7.37 -12.71
CA THR A 125 15.90 -7.94 -12.13
C THR A 125 15.68 -8.26 -10.65
N PRO A 126 16.51 -9.13 -10.03
CA PRO A 126 16.42 -9.40 -8.60
C PRO A 126 16.50 -8.14 -7.69
N ALA A 127 16.95 -7.00 -8.21
CA ALA A 127 16.94 -5.73 -7.48
C ALA A 127 15.52 -5.29 -7.06
N ASP A 128 14.49 -5.62 -7.85
CA ASP A 128 13.09 -5.30 -7.52
C ASP A 128 12.68 -5.94 -6.17
N SER A 129 13.22 -7.14 -5.85
CA SER A 129 13.00 -7.77 -4.54
C SER A 129 13.64 -6.98 -3.40
N ALA A 130 14.85 -6.45 -3.61
CA ALA A 130 15.54 -5.66 -2.59
C ALA A 130 14.82 -4.33 -2.35
N ASP A 131 14.33 -3.70 -3.43
CA ASP A 131 13.51 -2.48 -3.36
C ASP A 131 12.21 -2.70 -2.58
N GLN A 132 11.52 -3.83 -2.77
CA GLN A 132 10.32 -4.17 -1.98
C GLN A 132 10.62 -4.28 -0.49
N VAL A 133 11.73 -4.96 -0.14
CA VAL A 133 12.14 -5.10 1.26
C VAL A 133 12.51 -3.75 1.85
N GLN A 134 13.27 -2.94 1.13
CA GLN A 134 13.60 -1.59 1.53
C GLN A 134 12.36 -0.73 1.72
N LEU A 135 11.38 -0.78 0.82
CA LEU A 135 10.17 0.02 0.94
C LEU A 135 9.32 -0.38 2.16
N VAL A 136 9.20 -1.67 2.47
CA VAL A 136 8.48 -2.09 3.70
C VAL A 136 9.19 -1.59 4.95
N VAL A 137 10.52 -1.65 5.00
CA VAL A 137 11.30 -1.10 6.12
C VAL A 137 11.18 0.44 6.17
N ASP A 138 11.14 1.11 5.02
CA ASP A 138 10.94 2.56 4.94
C ASP A 138 9.54 2.97 5.43
N LEU A 139 8.51 2.14 5.22
CA LEU A 139 7.17 2.34 5.78
C LEU A 139 7.15 2.18 7.30
N GLN A 140 7.84 1.17 7.84
CA GLN A 140 8.05 1.05 9.29
C GLN A 140 8.75 2.29 9.85
N ARG A 141 9.73 2.81 9.10
CA ARG A 141 10.48 3.99 9.48
C ARG A 141 9.65 5.28 9.38
N ALA A 142 8.71 5.35 8.44
CA ALA A 142 7.73 6.44 8.37
C ALA A 142 6.82 6.47 9.61
N VAL A 143 6.46 5.30 10.16
CA VAL A 143 5.75 5.23 11.45
C VAL A 143 6.62 5.77 12.59
N ASP A 144 7.92 5.48 12.61
CA ASP A 144 8.83 6.07 13.62
C ASP A 144 8.84 7.61 13.55
N VAL A 145 8.84 8.18 12.34
CA VAL A 145 8.72 9.64 12.15
C VAL A 145 7.42 10.16 12.77
N LEU A 146 6.29 9.52 12.49
CA LEU A 146 4.99 9.93 13.05
C LEU A 146 4.96 9.79 14.57
N LEU A 147 5.47 8.69 15.12
CA LEU A 147 5.53 8.44 16.57
C LEU A 147 6.44 9.42 17.33
N ALA A 148 7.45 9.97 16.67
CA ALA A 148 8.34 10.98 17.25
C ALA A 148 7.69 12.37 17.36
N ARG A 149 6.53 12.59 16.73
CA ARG A 149 5.84 13.90 16.76
C ARG A 149 4.95 14.04 17.99
N ALA A 150 5.04 15.21 18.64
CA ALA A 150 4.22 15.53 19.81
C ALA A 150 2.73 15.72 19.48
N ASP A 151 2.40 16.05 18.23
CA ASP A 151 1.03 16.25 17.74
C ASP A 151 0.38 14.98 17.19
N VAL A 152 1.03 13.81 17.31
CA VAL A 152 0.50 12.52 16.89
C VAL A 152 0.10 11.66 18.09
N ASP A 153 -1.04 11.00 17.95
CA ASP A 153 -1.51 9.96 18.86
C ASP A 153 -1.08 8.56 18.35
N PRO A 154 -0.20 7.84 19.07
CA PRO A 154 0.34 6.56 18.64
C PRO A 154 -0.72 5.47 18.52
N ALA A 155 -1.88 5.63 19.19
CA ALA A 155 -2.98 4.68 19.09
C ALA A 155 -3.86 4.89 17.84
N ARG A 156 -3.67 6.00 17.11
CA ARG A 156 -4.53 6.43 15.99
C ARG A 156 -3.75 6.57 14.68
N ILE A 157 -2.91 5.59 14.38
CA ILE A 157 -2.13 5.53 13.13
C ILE A 157 -2.83 4.62 12.12
N ALA A 158 -2.90 5.03 10.86
CA ALA A 158 -3.36 4.19 9.76
C ALA A 158 -2.34 4.18 8.60
N PHE A 159 -2.54 3.25 7.68
CA PHE A 159 -1.87 3.22 6.40
C PHE A 159 -2.89 3.34 5.26
N VAL A 160 -2.56 4.11 4.23
CA VAL A 160 -3.31 4.21 2.99
C VAL A 160 -2.34 3.98 1.83
N GLY A 161 -2.70 3.08 0.89
CA GLY A 161 -1.86 2.80 -0.27
C GLY A 161 -2.71 2.47 -1.49
N GLY A 162 -2.36 3.04 -2.64
CA GLY A 162 -3.06 2.82 -3.91
C GLY A 162 -2.21 2.10 -4.95
N SER A 163 -2.81 1.17 -5.70
CA SER A 163 -2.16 0.43 -6.78
C SER A 163 -0.90 -0.28 -6.28
N TYR A 164 0.29 0.03 -6.79
CA TYR A 164 1.58 -0.43 -6.23
C TYR A 164 1.68 -0.25 -4.71
N GLY A 165 1.30 0.91 -4.17
CA GLY A 165 1.29 1.15 -2.72
C GLY A 165 0.27 0.29 -1.98
N GLY A 166 -0.84 -0.06 -2.63
CA GLY A 166 -1.81 -1.02 -2.13
C GLY A 166 -1.25 -2.44 -2.08
N ALA A 167 -0.56 -2.86 -3.15
CA ALA A 167 0.12 -4.15 -3.23
C ALA A 167 1.23 -4.29 -2.18
N VAL A 168 2.11 -3.29 -2.04
CA VAL A 168 3.12 -3.27 -0.96
C VAL A 168 2.46 -3.23 0.43
N GLY A 169 1.35 -2.50 0.56
CA GLY A 169 0.55 -2.41 1.77
C GLY A 169 0.07 -3.77 2.30
N THR A 170 -0.18 -4.75 1.42
CA THR A 170 -0.57 -6.11 1.84
C THR A 170 0.52 -6.83 2.64
N MET A 171 1.78 -6.62 2.26
CA MET A 171 2.95 -7.16 2.95
C MET A 171 3.27 -6.34 4.19
N TYR A 172 3.27 -5.01 4.06
CA TYR A 172 3.51 -4.10 5.17
C TYR A 172 2.54 -4.32 6.34
N ALA A 173 1.25 -4.53 6.06
CA ALA A 173 0.24 -4.77 7.10
C ALA A 173 0.48 -6.04 7.93
N ALA A 174 1.21 -7.02 7.39
CA ALA A 174 1.58 -8.24 8.10
C ALA A 174 2.90 -8.09 8.87
N VAL A 175 3.74 -7.12 8.49
CA VAL A 175 5.08 -6.89 9.06
C VAL A 175 5.02 -5.92 10.22
N ASP A 176 4.25 -4.84 10.09
CA ASP A 176 4.18 -3.78 11.09
C ASP A 176 2.77 -3.67 11.68
N PRO A 177 2.54 -4.14 12.92
CA PRO A 177 1.23 -4.08 13.55
C PRO A 177 0.90 -2.71 14.18
N ARG A 178 1.80 -1.71 14.12
CA ARG A 178 1.59 -0.41 14.79
C ARG A 178 0.43 0.40 14.22
N PRO A 179 0.20 0.48 12.89
CA PRO A 179 -1.04 1.05 12.37
C PRO A 179 -2.24 0.26 12.87
N ALA A 180 -3.28 0.95 13.35
CA ALA A 180 -4.53 0.34 13.79
C ALA A 180 -5.36 -0.21 12.61
N THR A 181 -5.22 0.38 11.41
CA THR A 181 -5.98 -0.01 10.22
C THR A 181 -5.22 0.30 8.92
N TYR A 182 -5.61 -0.39 7.84
CA TYR A 182 -5.02 -0.26 6.51
C TYR A 182 -6.14 -0.08 5.47
N VAL A 183 -5.98 0.87 4.56
CA VAL A 183 -6.85 1.05 3.40
C VAL A 183 -6.05 0.80 2.14
N LEU A 184 -6.41 -0.26 1.40
CA LEU A 184 -5.70 -0.71 0.22
C LEU A 184 -6.60 -0.48 -1.00
N LEU A 185 -6.23 0.49 -1.83
CA LEU A 185 -6.97 0.89 -3.02
C LEU A 185 -6.40 0.17 -4.24
N VAL A 186 -7.27 -0.45 -5.03
CA VAL A 186 -6.95 -1.25 -6.22
C VAL A 186 -5.68 -2.10 -6.05
N PRO A 187 -5.57 -2.90 -4.96
CA PRO A 187 -4.37 -3.68 -4.71
C PRO A 187 -4.41 -5.03 -5.43
N ASP A 188 -3.24 -5.61 -5.61
CA ASP A 188 -3.08 -7.02 -5.93
C ASP A 188 -2.13 -7.74 -4.96
N GLY A 189 -1.89 -9.00 -5.25
CA GLY A 189 -1.02 -9.90 -4.50
C GLY A 189 0.48 -9.61 -4.54
N GLY A 190 0.95 -8.61 -5.29
CA GLY A 190 2.36 -8.25 -5.42
C GLY A 190 2.92 -8.45 -6.84
N MET A 191 4.22 -8.17 -7.00
CA MET A 191 4.82 -7.90 -8.32
C MET A 191 4.73 -9.07 -9.29
N ALA A 192 5.13 -10.30 -8.91
CA ALA A 192 5.04 -11.42 -9.84
C ALA A 192 3.59 -11.78 -10.14
N HIS A 193 2.73 -11.77 -9.12
CA HIS A 193 1.31 -12.01 -9.28
C HIS A 193 0.62 -11.01 -10.23
N HIS A 194 1.00 -9.72 -10.21
CA HIS A 194 0.47 -8.70 -11.13
C HIS A 194 0.60 -9.10 -12.61
N PHE A 195 1.67 -9.81 -12.97
CA PHE A 195 1.96 -10.27 -14.33
C PHE A 195 1.59 -11.73 -14.55
N THR A 196 0.55 -12.22 -13.88
CA THR A 196 -0.01 -13.56 -14.13
C THR A 196 -1.37 -13.48 -14.82
N ALA A 197 -1.72 -14.54 -15.54
CA ALA A 197 -3.07 -14.79 -16.03
C ALA A 197 -3.92 -15.48 -14.94
N GLU A 198 -5.23 -15.63 -15.18
CA GLU A 198 -6.16 -16.22 -14.19
C GLU A 198 -5.82 -17.68 -13.83
N ASN A 199 -5.17 -18.42 -14.74
CA ASN A 199 -4.66 -19.76 -14.48
C ASN A 199 -3.41 -19.79 -13.57
N GLY A 200 -2.86 -18.63 -13.18
CA GLY A 200 -1.66 -18.49 -12.36
C GLY A 200 -0.34 -18.57 -13.13
N GLU A 201 -0.39 -18.78 -14.45
CA GLU A 201 0.79 -18.75 -15.32
C GLU A 201 1.18 -17.30 -15.63
N ARG A 202 2.41 -17.09 -16.15
CA ARG A 202 2.84 -15.78 -16.63
C ARG A 202 1.84 -15.27 -17.67
N ASP A 203 1.46 -14.00 -17.56
CA ASP A 203 0.59 -13.35 -18.54
C ASP A 203 1.24 -13.47 -19.93
N PRO A 204 0.56 -14.08 -20.93
CA PRO A 204 1.12 -14.27 -22.27
C PRO A 204 1.41 -12.94 -22.99
N GLN A 205 0.86 -11.82 -22.52
CA GLN A 205 1.18 -10.49 -23.04
C GLN A 205 2.58 -9.99 -22.62
N MET A 206 3.21 -10.64 -21.62
CA MET A 206 4.54 -10.28 -21.16
C MET A 206 5.61 -10.76 -22.14
N GLN A 207 6.20 -9.80 -22.87
CA GLN A 207 7.27 -10.04 -23.85
C GLN A 207 8.67 -10.03 -23.19
N ILE A 208 8.87 -10.89 -22.18
CA ILE A 208 10.15 -11.01 -21.46
C ILE A 208 10.71 -12.43 -21.65
N PRO A 209 12.02 -12.59 -21.93
CA PRO A 209 12.65 -13.91 -22.04
C PRO A 209 12.41 -14.81 -20.81
N ASP A 210 12.25 -16.11 -21.03
CA ASP A 210 11.91 -17.07 -19.97
C ASP A 210 12.95 -17.11 -18.85
N ASP A 211 14.23 -17.02 -19.18
CA ASP A 211 15.31 -17.03 -18.20
C ASP A 211 15.29 -15.75 -17.33
N VAL A 212 14.97 -14.60 -17.93
CA VAL A 212 14.79 -13.33 -17.21
C VAL A 212 13.58 -13.42 -16.28
N TRP A 213 12.43 -13.86 -16.79
CA TRP A 213 11.22 -14.05 -15.98
C TRP A 213 11.44 -15.01 -14.83
N ASN A 214 12.03 -16.18 -15.09
CA ASN A 214 12.22 -17.21 -14.07
C ASN A 214 13.16 -16.73 -12.96
N ARG A 215 14.26 -16.05 -13.30
CA ARG A 215 15.17 -15.46 -12.30
C ARG A 215 14.49 -14.35 -11.50
N TRP A 216 13.76 -13.46 -12.16
CA TRP A 216 13.06 -12.36 -11.50
C TRP A 216 11.93 -12.85 -10.59
N ALA A 217 11.04 -13.70 -11.09
CA ALA A 217 9.93 -14.27 -10.33
C ALA A 217 10.41 -15.07 -9.12
N ALA A 218 11.52 -15.81 -9.25
CA ALA A 218 12.14 -16.51 -8.11
C ALA A 218 12.64 -15.55 -7.02
N ALA A 219 13.13 -14.36 -7.40
CA ALA A 219 13.59 -13.35 -6.45
C ALA A 219 12.44 -12.61 -5.76
N VAL A 220 11.37 -12.27 -6.48
CA VAL A 220 10.31 -11.38 -5.94
C VAL A 220 9.17 -12.12 -5.23
N ARG A 221 8.86 -13.37 -5.61
CA ARG A 221 7.79 -14.17 -4.97
C ARG A 221 7.96 -14.34 -3.46
N PRO A 222 9.18 -14.50 -2.89
CA PRO A 222 9.36 -14.54 -1.43
C PRO A 222 8.91 -13.26 -0.70
N VAL A 223 8.83 -12.12 -1.39
CA VAL A 223 8.51 -10.79 -0.84
C VAL A 223 7.30 -10.17 -1.56
N GLU A 224 6.25 -10.97 -1.76
CA GLU A 224 4.98 -10.53 -2.34
C GLU A 224 3.80 -10.74 -1.40
N GLY A 225 2.81 -9.83 -1.50
CA GLY A 225 1.64 -9.74 -0.65
C GLY A 225 0.90 -11.04 -0.35
N LEU A 226 0.71 -11.90 -1.36
CA LEU A 226 -0.01 -13.18 -1.21
C LEU A 226 0.58 -14.09 -0.13
N ARG A 227 1.87 -13.94 0.18
CA ARG A 227 2.55 -14.77 1.17
C ARG A 227 2.41 -14.27 2.60
N TYR A 228 1.96 -13.03 2.76
CA TYR A 228 1.92 -12.33 4.04
C TYR A 228 0.50 -11.97 4.47
N ILE A 229 -0.40 -11.70 3.53
CA ILE A 229 -1.72 -11.11 3.79
C ILE A 229 -2.59 -11.92 4.76
N SER A 230 -2.45 -13.25 4.79
CA SER A 230 -3.18 -14.13 5.72
C SER A 230 -2.79 -13.95 7.20
N ARG A 231 -1.69 -13.23 7.47
CA ARG A 231 -1.19 -12.93 8.82
C ARG A 231 -1.71 -11.63 9.38
N VAL A 232 -2.35 -10.80 8.55
CA VAL A 232 -2.83 -9.49 9.01
C VAL A 232 -3.95 -9.70 10.03
N ARG A 233 -3.96 -8.86 11.07
CA ARG A 233 -4.97 -8.91 12.12
C ARG A 233 -6.38 -8.87 11.50
N PRO A 234 -7.29 -9.77 11.92
CA PRO A 234 -8.65 -9.79 11.39
C PRO A 234 -9.36 -8.43 11.48
N GLY A 235 -10.10 -8.06 10.43
CA GLY A 235 -10.94 -6.85 10.45
C GLY A 235 -10.22 -5.51 10.37
N THR A 236 -8.89 -5.48 10.16
CA THR A 236 -8.12 -4.22 10.10
C THR A 236 -7.86 -3.70 8.68
N ILE A 237 -8.40 -4.34 7.64
CA ILE A 237 -8.19 -3.92 6.25
C ILE A 237 -9.52 -3.54 5.61
N LEU A 238 -9.52 -2.41 4.91
CA LEU A 238 -10.49 -2.05 3.88
C LEU A 238 -9.84 -2.19 2.50
N PHE A 239 -10.31 -3.16 1.71
CA PHE A 239 -9.99 -3.28 0.29
C PHE A 239 -10.99 -2.49 -0.55
N GLN A 240 -10.50 -1.65 -1.46
CA GLN A 240 -11.33 -0.88 -2.40
C GLN A 240 -10.95 -1.23 -3.83
N ASN A 241 -11.87 -1.73 -4.65
CA ASN A 241 -11.55 -2.29 -5.97
C ASN A 241 -12.49 -1.77 -7.06
N GLY A 242 -11.97 -1.56 -8.26
CA GLY A 242 -12.78 -1.29 -9.45
C GLY A 242 -13.25 -2.58 -10.12
N ARG A 243 -14.53 -2.70 -10.46
CA ARG A 243 -15.08 -3.88 -11.15
C ARG A 243 -14.53 -4.05 -12.57
N ASN A 244 -14.15 -2.94 -13.21
CA ASN A 244 -13.72 -2.87 -14.60
C ASN A 244 -12.23 -2.44 -14.71
N ASP A 245 -11.46 -2.63 -13.64
CA ASP A 245 -10.05 -2.24 -13.59
C ASP A 245 -9.22 -3.02 -14.62
N GLN A 246 -8.54 -2.28 -15.51
CA GLN A 246 -7.69 -2.84 -16.56
C GLN A 246 -6.21 -2.85 -16.17
N ALA A 247 -5.81 -2.06 -15.16
CA ALA A 247 -4.44 -2.06 -14.67
C ALA A 247 -4.26 -3.18 -13.63
N VAL A 248 -5.20 -3.31 -12.70
CA VAL A 248 -5.24 -4.41 -11.74
C VAL A 248 -6.46 -5.26 -12.04
N LYS A 249 -6.27 -6.30 -12.85
CA LYS A 249 -7.35 -7.17 -13.33
C LYS A 249 -8.14 -7.74 -12.14
N PRO A 250 -9.49 -7.74 -12.15
CA PRO A 250 -10.30 -8.13 -10.98
C PRO A 250 -10.00 -9.51 -10.39
N PHE A 251 -9.54 -10.47 -11.20
CA PHE A 251 -9.18 -11.79 -10.68
C PHE A 251 -7.97 -11.74 -9.74
N LEU A 252 -7.03 -10.81 -9.95
CA LEU A 252 -5.87 -10.60 -9.08
C LEU A 252 -6.32 -10.13 -7.69
N ALA A 253 -7.17 -9.09 -7.64
CA ALA A 253 -7.74 -8.61 -6.39
C ALA A 253 -8.56 -9.71 -5.69
N ARG A 254 -9.34 -10.51 -6.43
CA ARG A 254 -10.07 -11.66 -5.85
C ARG A 254 -9.13 -12.73 -5.29
N ALA A 255 -8.00 -13.01 -5.94
CA ALA A 255 -7.00 -13.93 -5.42
C ALA A 255 -6.40 -13.42 -4.11
N LEU A 256 -6.08 -12.12 -4.04
CA LEU A 256 -5.65 -11.46 -2.82
C LEU A 256 -6.69 -11.57 -1.69
N HIS A 257 -7.96 -11.28 -1.96
CA HIS A 257 -9.01 -11.38 -0.93
C HIS A 257 -9.19 -12.80 -0.42
N ARG A 258 -9.10 -13.81 -1.29
CA ARG A 258 -9.13 -15.23 -0.88
C ARG A 258 -7.95 -15.57 0.04
N ALA A 259 -6.75 -15.06 -0.26
CA ALA A 259 -5.58 -15.25 0.58
C ALA A 259 -5.68 -14.51 1.93
N ALA A 260 -6.29 -13.32 1.94
CA ALA A 260 -6.53 -12.53 3.16
C ALA A 260 -7.57 -13.18 4.09
N GLY A 261 -8.51 -13.92 3.53
CA GLY A 261 -9.63 -14.51 4.26
C GLY A 261 -10.79 -13.54 4.49
N PRO A 262 -11.92 -14.01 5.05
CA PRO A 262 -13.20 -13.31 5.04
C PRO A 262 -13.32 -12.21 6.11
N SER A 263 -12.32 -12.04 6.97
CA SER A 263 -12.42 -11.14 8.13
C SER A 263 -12.27 -9.66 7.78
N HIS A 264 -11.78 -9.34 6.58
CA HIS A 264 -11.54 -7.97 6.13
C HIS A 264 -12.70 -7.43 5.31
N THR A 265 -12.82 -6.10 5.28
CA THR A 265 -13.87 -5.45 4.50
C THR A 265 -13.44 -5.34 3.05
N VAL A 266 -14.25 -5.86 2.13
CA VAL A 266 -14.03 -5.73 0.69
C VAL A 266 -15.15 -4.89 0.08
N ARG A 267 -14.77 -3.87 -0.68
CA ARG A 267 -15.67 -3.02 -1.46
C ARG A 267 -15.29 -3.07 -2.94
N TRP A 268 -16.32 -3.17 -3.78
CA TRP A 268 -16.23 -3.19 -5.24
C TRP A 268 -17.10 -2.09 -5.80
N TYR A 269 -16.50 -1.22 -6.60
CA TYR A 269 -17.13 -0.05 -7.20
C TYR A 269 -17.31 -0.25 -8.70
N ASP A 270 -18.38 0.29 -9.27
CA ASP A 270 -18.59 0.29 -10.72
C ASP A 270 -17.68 1.34 -11.38
N SER A 271 -16.41 0.98 -11.50
CA SER A 271 -15.33 1.85 -11.99
C SER A 271 -14.16 1.01 -12.52
N GLY A 272 -13.23 1.69 -13.21
CA GLY A 272 -11.91 1.14 -13.52
C GLY A 272 -10.91 1.35 -12.39
N HIS A 273 -9.63 1.52 -12.76
CA HIS A 273 -8.52 1.76 -11.81
C HIS A 273 -8.68 3.06 -11.01
N ALA A 274 -9.26 4.09 -11.63
CA ALA A 274 -9.69 5.30 -10.94
C ALA A 274 -11.00 5.02 -10.18
N LEU A 275 -10.90 4.97 -8.85
CA LEU A 275 -12.06 4.73 -7.98
C LEU A 275 -12.95 5.99 -7.87
N PRO A 276 -14.27 5.84 -7.73
CA PRO A 276 -15.21 6.96 -7.69
C PRO A 276 -15.14 7.72 -6.36
N ARG A 277 -15.79 8.89 -6.29
CA ARG A 277 -15.97 9.68 -5.06
C ARG A 277 -16.63 8.88 -3.95
N GLN A 278 -17.52 7.93 -4.27
CA GLN A 278 -18.08 7.03 -3.25
C GLN A 278 -16.99 6.22 -2.53
N ALA A 279 -15.96 5.74 -3.24
CA ALA A 279 -14.85 5.06 -2.60
C ALA A 279 -14.04 6.00 -1.69
N ARG A 280 -13.90 7.28 -2.07
CA ARG A 280 -13.29 8.29 -1.21
C ARG A 280 -14.09 8.51 0.08
N VAL A 281 -15.42 8.66 -0.01
CA VAL A 281 -16.30 8.80 1.15
C VAL A 281 -16.22 7.58 2.07
N ASP A 282 -16.28 6.36 1.51
CA ASP A 282 -16.17 5.12 2.29
C ASP A 282 -14.83 5.01 3.02
N ARG A 283 -13.74 5.46 2.39
CA ARG A 283 -12.40 5.50 2.99
C ARG A 283 -12.35 6.47 4.16
N TYR A 284 -12.86 7.69 3.99
CA TYR A 284 -12.89 8.67 5.07
C TYR A 284 -13.77 8.22 6.23
N GLN A 285 -14.91 7.58 5.94
CA GLN A 285 -15.78 6.98 6.96
C GLN A 285 -15.04 5.88 7.74
N TRP A 286 -14.34 4.99 7.03
CA TRP A 286 -13.55 3.94 7.66
C TRP A 286 -12.45 4.49 8.56
N LEU A 287 -11.70 5.50 8.10
CA LEU A 287 -10.66 6.14 8.90
C LEU A 287 -11.25 6.83 10.13
N HIS A 288 -12.40 7.49 9.99
CA HIS A 288 -13.13 8.08 11.11
C HIS A 288 -13.48 7.03 12.17
N GLU A 289 -14.07 5.91 11.75
CA GLU A 289 -14.47 4.83 12.65
C GLU A 289 -13.29 4.11 13.33
N ARG A 290 -12.14 4.02 12.65
CA ARG A 290 -11.00 3.20 13.12
C ARG A 290 -9.93 3.98 13.87
N ILE A 291 -9.70 5.23 13.48
CA ILE A 291 -8.65 6.08 14.06
C ILE A 291 -9.14 7.48 14.42
N GLY A 292 -10.45 7.76 14.33
CA GLY A 292 -11.03 9.00 14.83
C GLY A 292 -10.61 10.25 14.06
N THR A 293 -10.38 10.15 12.75
CA THR A 293 -10.32 11.33 11.86
C THR A 293 -11.67 12.06 11.85
N ALA A 294 -11.74 13.28 11.34
CA ALA A 294 -13.03 13.92 11.08
C ALA A 294 -13.85 13.10 10.07
N ALA A 295 -15.17 13.02 10.26
CA ALA A 295 -16.06 12.28 9.37
C ALA A 295 -16.16 12.93 7.97
N PRO A 296 -16.53 12.16 6.91
CA PRO A 296 -16.87 12.73 5.62
C PRO A 296 -18.00 13.75 5.73
N THR A 297 -17.85 14.90 5.08
CA THR A 297 -18.81 16.01 5.17
C THR A 297 -20.12 15.68 4.43
N PRO A 298 -21.23 16.38 4.75
CA PRO A 298 -22.47 16.26 3.98
C PRO A 298 -22.29 16.57 2.49
N GLU A 299 -21.43 17.55 2.16
CA GLU A 299 -21.11 17.93 0.78
C GLU A 299 -20.39 16.79 0.05
N GLU A 300 -19.35 16.20 0.64
CA GLU A 300 -18.63 15.07 0.03
C GLU A 300 -19.55 13.87 -0.23
N ARG A 301 -20.50 13.62 0.68
CA ARG A 301 -21.53 12.58 0.52
C ARG A 301 -22.49 12.92 -0.62
N ALA A 302 -22.93 14.18 -0.70
CA ALA A 302 -23.80 14.63 -1.78
C ALA A 302 -23.10 14.56 -3.15
N GLU A 303 -21.84 15.00 -3.24
CA GLU A 303 -21.02 14.90 -4.45
C GLU A 303 -20.81 13.45 -4.91
N ALA A 304 -20.64 12.52 -3.96
CA ALA A 304 -20.52 11.10 -4.26
C ALA A 304 -21.85 10.51 -4.74
N ALA A 305 -22.96 10.87 -4.11
CA ALA A 305 -24.30 10.42 -4.51
C ALA A 305 -24.72 10.96 -5.88
N ALA A 306 -24.25 12.16 -6.24
CA ALA A 306 -24.52 12.79 -7.53
C ALA A 306 -23.56 12.32 -8.66
N GLU A 307 -22.54 11.52 -8.34
CA GLU A 307 -21.60 11.02 -9.34
C GLU A 307 -22.25 9.94 -10.21
N THR A 308 -22.46 10.25 -11.49
CA THR A 308 -22.86 9.25 -12.47
C THR A 308 -21.73 8.24 -12.66
N PRO A 309 -22.02 6.93 -12.74
CA PRO A 309 -21.01 5.92 -13.06
C PRO A 309 -20.29 6.29 -14.36
N VAL A 310 -18.96 6.33 -14.33
CA VAL A 310 -18.16 6.49 -15.54
C VAL A 310 -18.22 5.15 -16.28
N PRO A 311 -18.76 5.07 -17.51
CA PRO A 311 -18.75 3.83 -18.26
C PRO A 311 -17.30 3.35 -18.41
N PRO A 312 -17.05 2.03 -18.40
CA PRO A 312 -15.71 1.53 -18.63
C PRO A 312 -15.18 2.14 -19.94
N ALA A 313 -13.99 2.72 -19.90
CA ALA A 313 -13.34 3.23 -21.10
C ALA A 313 -13.32 2.08 -22.13
N GLY A 314 -14.03 2.27 -23.24
CA GLY A 314 -14.25 1.23 -24.24
C GLY A 314 -12.92 0.64 -24.70
N GLY A 315 -12.84 -0.70 -24.65
CA GLY A 315 -11.83 -1.46 -25.37
C GLY A 315 -12.20 -1.63 -26.83
#